data_AF-A0A7Y3JQL1-F1
#
_entry.id   AF-A0A7Y3JQL1-F1
#
_cell.length_a   1.000
_cell.length_b   1.000
_cell.length_c   1.000
_cell.angle_alpha   90.00
_cell.angle_beta   90.00
_cell.angle_gamma   90.00
#
_symmetry.space_group_name_H-M   'P 1'
#
loop_
_entity.id
_entity.type
_entity.pdbx_description
1 polymer ?
#
loop_
_entity_poly.entity_id
_entity_poly.type
_entity_poly.pdbx_seq_one_letter_code
_entity_poly.pdbx_strand_id
1 'polypeptide(L)'
;MTCGAQGPHSAQPRRAESPSPAGGEARFAANALRLSGLAGVLLGWRPGEFWEATPAELAAVFAALRPPGEAIVGEDELVRLKERFPDA
;
A
#
# COMPACT_ATOMS: atom_id res chain seq x y z
N MET A 1 -49.81 22.69 -10.22
CA MET A 1 -48.80 22.14 -9.27
C MET A 1 -48.98 20.64 -9.18
N THR A 2 -48.34 19.88 -10.07
CA THR A 2 -47.99 18.46 -9.90
C THR A 2 -46.96 18.06 -10.96
N CYS A 3 -46.04 17.19 -10.53
CA CYS A 3 -45.37 16.10 -11.26
C CYS A 3 -44.66 16.39 -12.61
N GLY A 4 -43.33 16.35 -12.56
CA GLY A 4 -42.45 16.04 -13.70
C GLY A 4 -41.30 15.18 -13.21
N ALA A 5 -41.31 13.91 -13.61
CA ALA A 5 -40.44 12.85 -13.10
C ALA A 5 -38.95 13.06 -13.44
N GLN A 6 -38.10 13.15 -12.42
CA GLN A 6 -36.66 13.00 -12.56
C GLN A 6 -36.31 11.52 -12.37
N GLY A 7 -35.97 10.83 -13.45
CA GLY A 7 -35.56 9.42 -13.41
C GLY A 7 -34.33 9.20 -12.52
N PRO A 8 -34.16 8.00 -11.94
CA PRO A 8 -32.98 7.71 -11.14
C PRO A 8 -31.75 7.75 -12.05
N HIS A 9 -30.87 8.72 -11.82
CA HIS A 9 -29.48 8.61 -12.24
C HIS A 9 -28.93 7.37 -11.54
N SER A 10 -28.84 6.27 -12.27
CA SER A 10 -28.06 5.10 -11.89
C SER A 10 -26.61 5.54 -11.72
N ALA A 11 -26.25 5.95 -10.50
CA ALA A 11 -24.86 6.09 -10.08
C ALA A 11 -24.29 4.67 -10.04
N GLN A 12 -23.70 4.25 -11.16
CA GLN A 12 -22.95 2.99 -11.18
C GLN A 12 -21.84 3.12 -10.13
N PRO A 13 -21.66 2.13 -9.22
CA PRO A 13 -20.48 2.10 -8.39
C PRO A 13 -19.29 2.00 -9.33
N ARG A 14 -18.31 2.90 -9.17
CA ARG A 14 -17.01 2.77 -9.81
C ARG A 14 -16.52 1.37 -9.46
N ARG A 15 -16.56 0.46 -10.42
CA ARG A 15 -15.85 -0.82 -10.35
C ARG A 15 -14.48 -0.48 -9.77
N ALA A 16 -14.11 -1.10 -8.65
CA ALA A 16 -12.73 -1.08 -8.19
C ALA A 16 -11.90 -1.55 -9.39
N GLU A 17 -11.25 -0.61 -10.05
CA GLU A 17 -10.36 -0.86 -11.18
C GLU A 17 -9.22 -1.68 -10.58
N SER A 18 -9.35 -3.01 -10.63
CA SER A 18 -8.27 -3.92 -10.31
C SER A 18 -7.09 -3.50 -11.19
N PRO A 19 -5.96 -3.03 -10.63
CA PRO A 19 -4.93 -2.44 -11.44
C PRO A 19 -4.35 -3.51 -12.35
N SER A 20 -4.57 -3.32 -13.66
CA SER A 20 -4.06 -4.15 -14.76
C SER A 20 -2.57 -4.51 -14.55
N PRO A 21 -2.14 -5.74 -14.89
CA PRO A 21 -0.77 -6.20 -14.69
C PRO A 21 0.29 -5.37 -15.44
N ALA A 22 -0.11 -4.61 -16.47
CA ALA A 22 0.77 -3.71 -17.23
C ALA A 22 1.36 -2.55 -16.40
N GLY A 23 0.85 -2.28 -15.19
CA GLY A 23 1.35 -1.23 -14.31
C GLY A 23 2.40 -1.69 -13.28
N GLY A 24 2.84 -2.95 -13.31
CA GLY A 24 3.72 -3.53 -12.27
C GLY A 24 5.09 -2.84 -12.19
N GLU A 25 5.78 -2.71 -13.33
CA GLU A 25 7.12 -2.11 -13.39
C GLU A 25 7.11 -0.62 -13.03
N ALA A 26 6.13 0.14 -13.52
CA ALA A 26 5.98 1.56 -13.19
C ALA A 26 5.71 1.77 -11.69
N ARG A 27 4.87 0.91 -11.08
CA ARG A 27 4.62 0.94 -9.63
C ARG A 27 5.85 0.54 -8.84
N PHE A 28 6.57 -0.50 -9.27
CA PHE A 28 7.82 -0.91 -8.64
C PHE A 28 8.84 0.22 -8.68
N ALA A 29 9.09 0.81 -9.85
CA ALA A 29 10.05 1.90 -10.02
C ALA A 29 9.71 3.12 -9.14
N ALA A 30 8.44 3.52 -9.10
CA ALA A 30 7.98 4.62 -8.25
C ALA A 30 8.21 4.32 -6.75
N ASN A 31 7.91 3.10 -6.31
CA ASN A 31 8.12 2.69 -4.92
C ASN A 31 9.60 2.57 -4.56
N ALA A 32 10.42 2.00 -5.44
CA ALA A 32 11.86 1.87 -5.25
C ALA A 32 12.54 3.24 -5.16
N LEU A 33 12.12 4.21 -5.98
CA LEU A 33 12.61 5.59 -5.91
C LEU A 33 12.25 6.26 -4.58
N ARG A 34 11.01 6.06 -4.10
CA ARG A 34 10.58 6.57 -2.80
C ARG A 34 11.38 5.94 -1.65
N LEU A 35 11.61 4.63 -1.71
CA LEU A 35 12.38 3.91 -0.68
C LEU A 35 13.85 4.32 -0.67
N SER A 36 14.48 4.54 -1.82
CA SER A 36 15.87 5.00 -1.88
C SER A 36 16.03 6.39 -1.25
N GLY A 37 15.07 7.28 -1.44
CA GLY A 37 15.01 8.58 -0.76
C GLY A 37 14.89 8.45 0.76
N LEU A 38 14.01 7.55 1.23
CA LEU A 38 13.87 7.28 2.66
C LEU A 38 15.13 6.68 3.27
N ALA A 39 15.78 5.74 2.58
CA ALA A 39 17.05 5.17 3.01
C ALA A 39 18.15 6.24 3.14
N GLY A 40 18.20 7.21 2.23
CA GLY A 40 19.11 8.35 2.34
C GLY A 40 18.86 9.22 3.57
N VAL A 41 17.59 9.51 3.90
CA VAL A 41 17.23 10.34 5.06
C VAL A 41 17.40 9.60 6.38
N LEU A 42 16.97 8.34 6.46
CA LEU A 42 16.92 7.57 7.71
C LEU A 42 18.25 6.90 8.05
N LEU A 43 18.99 6.43 7.04
CA LEU A 43 20.18 5.60 7.20
C LEU A 43 21.46 6.31 6.76
N GLY A 44 21.35 7.47 6.09
CA GLY A 44 22.48 8.18 5.48
C GLY A 44 23.04 7.48 4.23
N TRP A 45 22.31 6.51 3.67
CA TRP A 45 22.76 5.73 2.52
C TRP A 45 22.84 6.59 1.26
N ARG A 46 23.89 6.38 0.48
CA ARG A 46 23.94 6.91 -0.88
C ARG A 46 23.03 6.06 -1.79
N PRO A 47 22.54 6.60 -2.92
CA PRO A 47 21.69 5.83 -3.84
C PRO A 47 22.29 4.49 -4.26
N GLY A 48 23.63 4.40 -4.41
CA GLY A 48 24.31 3.15 -4.74
C GLY A 48 24.16 2.06 -3.68
N GLU A 49 24.20 2.40 -2.39
CA GLU A 49 24.08 1.41 -1.31
C GLU A 49 22.67 0.81 -1.24
N PHE A 50 21.63 1.61 -1.56
CA PHE A 50 20.27 1.09 -1.66
C PHE A 50 20.12 0.06 -2.79
N TRP A 51 20.76 0.29 -3.95
CA TRP A 51 20.63 -0.62 -5.10
C TRP A 51 21.47 -1.89 -4.97
N GLU A 52 22.55 -1.85 -4.20
CA GLU A 52 23.35 -3.03 -3.86
C GLU A 52 22.73 -3.87 -2.74
N ALA A 53 21.94 -3.25 -1.84
CA ALA A 53 21.29 -3.96 -0.75
C ALA A 53 20.22 -4.94 -1.24
N THR A 54 20.24 -6.14 -0.68
CA THR A 54 19.23 -7.15 -1.00
C THR A 54 17.88 -6.82 -0.32
N PRO A 55 16.75 -7.29 -0.89
CA PRO A 55 15.44 -7.11 -0.25
C PRO A 55 15.36 -7.68 1.18
N ALA A 56 16.09 -8.76 1.46
CA ALA A 56 16.15 -9.36 2.79
C ALA A 56 16.90 -8.47 3.80
N GLU A 57 18.01 -7.86 3.40
CA GLU A 57 18.74 -6.90 4.23
C GLU A 57 17.91 -5.64 4.49
N LEU A 58 17.24 -5.10 3.47
CA LEU A 58 16.31 -3.98 3.63
C LEU A 58 15.19 -4.31 4.64
N ALA A 59 14.60 -5.50 4.53
CA ALA A 59 13.59 -5.96 5.48
C ALA A 59 14.13 -6.04 6.93
N ALA A 60 15.37 -6.50 7.11
CA ALA A 60 16.02 -6.56 8.42
C ALA A 60 16.26 -5.17 9.01
N VAL A 61 16.71 -4.20 8.20
CA VAL A 61 16.88 -2.81 8.65
C VAL A 61 15.54 -2.20 9.08
N PHE A 62 14.50 -2.35 8.28
CA PHE A 62 13.17 -1.82 8.63
C PHE A 62 12.57 -2.50 9.86
N ALA A 63 12.82 -3.80 10.05
CA ALA A 63 12.43 -4.50 11.27
C ALA A 63 13.13 -3.90 12.51
N ALA A 64 14.40 -3.51 12.39
CA ALA A 64 15.16 -2.89 13.49
C ALA A 64 14.70 -1.46 13.80
N LEU A 65 14.17 -0.72 12.82
CA LEU A 65 13.60 0.61 13.01
C LEU A 65 12.23 0.59 13.69
N ARG A 66 11.57 -0.57 13.79
CA ARG A 66 10.25 -0.69 14.40
C ARG A 66 10.35 -0.56 15.94
N PRO A 67 9.49 0.25 16.58
CA PRO A 67 9.42 0.30 18.03
C PRO A 67 9.15 -1.10 18.63
N PRO A 68 9.81 -1.45 19.74
CA PRO A 68 9.51 -2.70 20.43
C PRO A 68 8.07 -2.67 20.96
N GLY A 69 7.34 -3.77 20.75
CA GLY A 69 5.95 -3.92 21.19
C GLY A 69 4.88 -3.56 20.15
N GLU A 70 5.25 -2.97 19.02
CA GLU A 70 4.34 -2.83 17.89
C GLU A 70 4.21 -4.19 17.20
N ALA A 71 3.11 -4.90 17.40
CA ALA A 71 2.83 -6.16 16.72
C ALA A 71 2.36 -5.89 15.29
N ILE A 72 2.95 -6.58 14.31
CA ILE A 72 2.33 -6.65 12.98
C ILE A 72 1.06 -7.48 13.15
N VAL A 73 -0.07 -6.97 12.68
CA VAL A 73 -1.33 -7.71 12.65
C VAL A 73 -1.08 -9.05 11.95
N GLY A 74 -1.16 -10.14 12.71
CA GLY A 74 -0.99 -11.48 12.17
C GLY A 74 -2.12 -11.82 11.22
N GLU A 75 -1.91 -12.80 10.34
CA GLU A 75 -2.91 -13.20 9.34
C GLU A 75 -4.25 -13.59 9.99
N ASP A 76 -4.21 -14.35 11.09
CA ASP A 76 -5.41 -14.70 11.87
C ASP A 76 -6.15 -13.49 12.42
N GLU A 77 -5.41 -12.46 12.85
CA GLU A 77 -5.99 -11.24 13.38
C GLU A 77 -6.56 -10.36 12.27
N LEU A 78 -5.90 -10.32 11.11
CA LEU A 78 -6.41 -9.67 9.92
C LEU A 78 -7.73 -10.31 9.45
N VAL A 79 -7.80 -11.65 9.43
CA VAL A 79 -9.04 -12.37 9.12
C VAL A 79 -10.14 -12.01 10.12
N ARG A 80 -9.84 -12.02 11.43
CA ARG A 80 -10.81 -11.58 12.46
C ARG A 80 -11.29 -10.14 12.25
N LEU A 81 -10.40 -9.24 11.83
CA LEU A 81 -10.74 -7.85 11.54
C LEU A 81 -11.70 -7.75 10.35
N LYS A 82 -11.42 -8.49 9.27
CA LYS A 82 -12.25 -8.52 8.05
C LYS A 82 -13.66 -9.03 8.33
N GLU A 83 -13.80 -10.07 9.15
CA GLU A 83 -15.12 -10.58 9.55
C GLU A 83 -15.90 -9.59 10.44
N ARG A 84 -15.17 -8.82 11.28
CA ARG A 84 -15.77 -7.83 12.19
C ARG A 84 -16.23 -6.57 11.45
N PHE A 85 -15.52 -6.18 10.40
CA PHE A 85 -15.73 -4.94 9.64
C PHE A 85 -15.80 -5.25 8.14
N PRO A 86 -16.92 -5.78 7.64
CA PRO A 86 -17.10 -5.99 6.21
C PRO A 86 -17.17 -4.65 5.47
N ASP A 87 -16.41 -4.53 4.39
CA ASP A 87 -16.50 -3.39 3.48
C ASP A 87 -17.85 -3.48 2.73
N ALA A 88 -18.83 -2.66 3.16
CA ALA A 88 -20.16 -2.56 2.55
C ALA A 88 -20.15 -1.80 1.21
#